data_AF-A0A6N4VA71-F1
#
_entry.id   AF-A0A6N4VA71-F1
#
_cell.length_a   1.000
_cell.length_b   1.000
_cell.length_c   1.000
_cell.angle_alpha   90.00
_cell.angle_beta   90.00
_cell.angle_gamma   90.00
#
_symmetry.space_group_name_H-M   'P 1'
#
loop_
_entity.id
_entity.type
_entity.pdbx_description
1 polymer ?
#
loop_
_entity_poly.entity_id
_entity_poly.type
_entity_poly.pdbx_seq_one_letter_code
_entity_poly.pdbx_strand_id
1 'polypeptide(L)'
;MTLTTRSHTTLLAALDDYALALASVGERFDQGRYIEAQVLAVHVRKLVHDGDTSRALLTEIGLRDVLTWVDTGGVPNPKTASSAACLTLMKVRSGLQRGGEYVPKLALYPPAPIRTRSGEHIDRGSRIPFEHWWTNPVIKDADGAEFSRQHLVLALADDIDDPEARSARAALAASASLGWVLEDGAWSAATPPAASPVLASVRQIGFEVIQTLRQQRDVIQAALN
;
A
#
# COMPACT_ATOMS: atom_id res chain seq x y z
N MET A 1 23.71 -21.36 20.82
CA MET A 1 23.58 -20.64 19.52
C MET A 1 22.65 -21.35 18.51
N THR A 2 22.03 -22.49 18.82
CA THR A 2 21.13 -23.24 17.92
C THR A 2 19.66 -22.79 17.92
N LEU A 3 19.19 -22.10 18.98
CA LEU A 3 17.80 -21.65 19.10
C LEU A 3 17.49 -20.44 18.20
N THR A 4 18.42 -19.49 18.09
CA THR A 4 18.29 -18.26 17.28
C THR A 4 18.26 -18.53 15.78
N THR A 5 19.01 -19.52 15.30
CA THR A 5 19.02 -19.90 13.88
C THR A 5 17.70 -20.54 13.47
N ARG A 6 17.11 -21.40 14.32
CA ARG A 6 15.83 -22.07 14.06
C ARG A 6 14.64 -21.09 14.05
N SER A 7 14.67 -20.06 14.89
CA SER A 7 13.66 -18.99 14.85
C SER A 7 13.77 -18.17 13.56
N HIS A 8 14.99 -17.87 13.10
CA HIS A 8 15.21 -17.10 11.88
C HIS A 8 14.71 -17.83 10.63
N THR A 9 15.00 -19.13 10.49
CA THR A 9 14.46 -19.96 9.41
C THR A 9 12.93 -19.98 9.39
N THR A 10 12.29 -20.01 10.56
CA THR A 10 10.83 -20.02 10.68
C THR A 10 10.22 -18.68 10.24
N LEU A 11 10.83 -17.55 10.62
CA LEU A 11 10.38 -16.22 10.22
C LEU A 11 10.56 -15.96 8.72
N LEU A 12 11.56 -16.57 8.09
CA LEU A 12 11.75 -16.51 6.64
C LEU A 12 10.71 -17.31 5.87
N ALA A 13 10.42 -18.53 6.33
CA ALA A 13 9.31 -19.31 5.77
C ALA A 13 8.01 -18.50 5.85
N ALA A 14 7.77 -17.83 6.99
CA ALA A 14 6.64 -16.92 7.13
C ALA A 14 6.69 -15.75 6.13
N LEU A 15 7.86 -15.13 5.87
CA LEU A 15 8.00 -14.07 4.88
C LEU A 15 7.62 -14.54 3.47
N ASP A 16 8.06 -15.74 3.09
CA ASP A 16 7.71 -16.35 1.80
C ASP A 16 6.22 -16.67 1.72
N ASP A 17 5.62 -17.20 2.79
CA ASP A 17 4.18 -17.45 2.88
C ASP A 17 3.39 -16.14 2.73
N TYR A 18 3.81 -15.05 3.38
CA TYR A 18 3.18 -13.73 3.22
C TYR A 18 3.32 -13.19 1.80
N ALA A 19 4.47 -13.37 1.15
CA ALA A 19 4.67 -12.94 -0.24
C ALA A 19 3.78 -13.72 -1.22
N LEU A 20 3.62 -15.04 -1.01
CA LEU A 20 2.71 -15.89 -1.79
C LEU A 20 1.25 -15.51 -1.54
N ALA A 21 0.87 -15.27 -0.28
CA ALA A 21 -0.47 -14.83 0.08
C ALA A 21 -0.82 -13.48 -0.57
N LEU A 22 0.08 -12.49 -0.51
CA LEU A 22 -0.10 -11.19 -1.18
C LEU A 22 -0.31 -11.35 -2.68
N ALA A 23 0.44 -12.23 -3.35
CA ALA A 23 0.27 -12.49 -4.77
C ALA A 23 -1.10 -13.10 -5.08
N SER A 24 -1.49 -14.15 -4.36
CA SER A 24 -2.78 -14.84 -4.52
C SER A 24 -3.99 -13.93 -4.24
N VAL A 25 -3.93 -13.12 -3.19
CA VAL A 25 -4.97 -12.14 -2.85
C VAL A 25 -5.02 -11.05 -3.93
N GLY A 26 -3.86 -10.60 -4.44
CA GLY A 26 -3.78 -9.64 -5.53
C GLY A 26 -4.43 -10.13 -6.82
N GLU A 27 -4.22 -11.39 -7.20
CA GLU A 27 -4.88 -12.00 -8.36
C GLU A 27 -6.40 -12.03 -8.22
N ARG A 28 -6.93 -12.36 -7.03
CA ARG A 28 -8.37 -12.33 -6.76
C ARG A 28 -8.94 -10.91 -6.86
N PHE A 29 -8.20 -9.92 -6.38
CA PHE A 29 -8.57 -8.51 -6.57
C PHE A 29 -8.63 -8.16 -8.06
N ASP A 30 -7.63 -8.56 -8.85
CA ASP A 30 -7.53 -8.28 -10.28
C ASP A 30 -8.66 -8.96 -11.08
N GLN A 31 -9.26 -10.04 -10.54
CA GLN A 31 -10.47 -10.70 -11.05
C GLN A 31 -11.79 -10.00 -10.64
N GLY A 32 -11.72 -8.85 -9.97
CA GLY A 32 -12.88 -8.04 -9.57
C GLY A 32 -13.38 -8.28 -8.15
N ARG A 33 -12.69 -9.11 -7.34
CA ARG A 33 -13.02 -9.29 -5.91
C ARG A 33 -12.42 -8.15 -5.08
N TYR A 34 -12.95 -6.94 -5.20
CA TYR A 34 -12.36 -5.75 -4.57
C TYR A 34 -12.25 -5.81 -3.02
N ILE A 35 -13.08 -6.63 -2.36
CA ILE A 35 -12.99 -6.87 -0.90
C ILE A 35 -11.63 -7.42 -0.47
N GLU A 36 -10.91 -8.09 -1.38
CA GLU A 36 -9.57 -8.63 -1.13
C GLU A 36 -8.54 -7.54 -0.81
N ALA A 37 -8.82 -6.27 -1.09
CA ALA A 37 -7.96 -5.18 -0.66
C ALA A 37 -7.85 -5.06 0.88
N GLN A 38 -8.88 -5.42 1.64
CA GLN A 38 -8.78 -5.49 3.11
C GLN A 38 -7.79 -6.60 3.52
N VAL A 39 -7.87 -7.75 2.87
CA VAL A 39 -6.94 -8.86 3.10
C VAL A 39 -5.51 -8.47 2.73
N LEU A 40 -5.31 -7.76 1.60
CA LEU A 40 -4.00 -7.20 1.24
C LEU A 40 -3.48 -6.27 2.33
N ALA A 41 -4.31 -5.34 2.82
CA ALA A 41 -3.92 -4.41 3.87
C ALA A 41 -3.45 -5.13 5.14
N VAL A 42 -4.16 -6.18 5.57
CA VAL A 42 -3.74 -6.99 6.73
C VAL A 42 -2.37 -7.63 6.52
N HIS A 43 -2.11 -8.22 5.35
CA HIS A 43 -0.82 -8.86 5.07
C HIS A 43 0.32 -7.83 4.97
N VAL A 44 0.09 -6.69 4.31
CA VAL A 44 1.08 -5.61 4.25
C VAL A 44 1.38 -5.08 5.65
N ARG A 45 0.35 -4.80 6.47
CA ARG A 45 0.53 -4.33 7.84
C ARG A 45 1.41 -5.28 8.65
N LYS A 46 1.12 -6.59 8.64
CA LYS A 46 1.92 -7.60 9.36
C LYS A 46 3.38 -7.65 8.91
N LEU A 47 3.65 -7.35 7.64
CA LEU A 47 5.02 -7.34 7.12
C LEU A 47 5.80 -6.09 7.53
N VAL A 48 5.16 -4.92 7.58
CA VAL A 48 5.89 -3.63 7.57
C VAL A 48 5.59 -2.69 8.74
N HIS A 49 4.47 -2.87 9.43
CA HIS A 49 4.00 -1.95 10.46
C HIS A 49 4.25 -2.50 11.86
N ASP A 50 5.02 -1.75 12.67
CA ASP A 50 5.10 -1.97 14.10
C ASP A 50 3.93 -1.22 14.75
N GLY A 51 3.04 -1.94 15.43
CA GLY A 51 2.02 -1.34 16.29
C GLY A 51 2.46 -1.32 17.76
N ASP A 52 1.63 -0.75 18.64
CA ASP A 52 1.93 -0.65 20.08
C ASP A 52 2.21 -2.00 20.76
N THR A 53 1.48 -3.04 20.34
CA THR A 53 1.55 -4.39 20.93
C THR A 53 2.01 -5.45 19.94
N SER A 54 2.35 -5.08 18.70
CA SER A 54 2.72 -6.02 17.65
C SER A 54 3.92 -5.52 16.85
N ARG A 55 4.85 -6.42 16.52
CA ARG A 55 6.02 -6.10 15.70
C ARG A 55 5.80 -6.58 14.27
N ALA A 56 6.28 -5.80 13.30
CA ALA A 56 6.28 -6.22 11.90
C ALA A 56 7.30 -7.33 11.68
N LEU A 57 6.97 -8.30 10.81
CA LEU A 57 7.88 -9.41 10.48
C LEU A 57 9.23 -8.90 9.97
N LEU A 58 9.25 -7.91 9.07
CA LEU A 58 10.50 -7.36 8.52
C LEU A 58 11.33 -6.63 9.57
N THR A 59 10.72 -6.13 10.63
CA THR A 59 11.45 -5.55 11.77
C THR A 59 12.05 -6.65 12.63
N GLU A 60 11.30 -7.72 12.93
CA GLU A 60 11.77 -8.85 13.75
C GLU A 60 13.00 -9.54 13.15
N ILE A 61 13.04 -9.66 11.82
CA ILE A 61 14.19 -10.24 11.10
C ILE A 61 15.25 -9.19 10.71
N GLY A 62 15.11 -7.94 11.15
CA GLY A 62 16.12 -6.89 10.92
C GLY A 62 16.28 -6.44 9.47
N LEU A 63 15.29 -6.68 8.61
CA LEU A 63 15.37 -6.37 7.18
C LEU A 63 14.72 -5.04 6.79
N ARG A 64 13.82 -4.49 7.62
CA ARG A 64 13.05 -3.26 7.27
C ARG A 64 13.95 -2.11 6.82
N ASP A 65 15.00 -1.85 7.60
CA ASP A 65 15.91 -0.71 7.40
C ASP A 65 17.12 -1.09 6.53
N VAL A 66 17.28 -2.38 6.19
CA VAL A 66 18.27 -2.89 5.23
C VAL A 66 17.74 -2.82 3.80
N LEU A 67 16.45 -3.09 3.62
CA LEU A 67 15.80 -3.06 2.32
C LEU A 67 15.50 -1.62 1.87
N THR A 68 15.57 -1.41 0.57
CA THR A 68 15.04 -0.22 -0.10
C THR A 68 13.76 -0.57 -0.85
N TRP A 69 12.79 0.33 -0.91
CA TRP A 69 11.40 0.03 -1.21
C TRP A 69 10.97 0.56 -2.57
N VAL A 70 10.39 -0.30 -3.39
CA VAL A 70 9.91 0.06 -4.74
C VAL A 70 8.79 1.10 -4.62
N ASP A 71 9.02 2.28 -5.19
CA ASP A 71 8.03 3.36 -5.25
C ASP A 71 7.51 3.53 -6.68
N THR A 72 6.20 3.38 -6.84
CA THR A 72 5.51 3.60 -8.12
C THR A 72 4.64 4.86 -8.12
N GLY A 73 4.49 5.51 -6.98
CA GLY A 73 3.61 6.68 -6.81
C GLY A 73 4.36 8.00 -6.86
N GLY A 74 5.47 8.10 -6.14
CA GLY A 74 6.03 9.39 -5.73
C GLY A 74 5.04 10.19 -4.89
N VAL A 75 5.32 11.48 -4.71
CA VAL A 75 4.47 12.42 -3.97
C VAL A 75 3.61 13.28 -4.90
N PRO A 76 2.39 13.68 -4.47
CA PRO A 76 1.63 14.74 -5.11
C PRO A 76 2.48 15.99 -5.33
N ASN A 77 2.30 16.67 -6.47
CA ASN A 77 3.02 17.91 -6.73
C ASN A 77 2.44 19.02 -5.83
N PRO A 78 3.24 19.64 -4.94
CA PRO A 78 2.74 20.67 -4.03
C PRO A 78 2.27 21.93 -4.77
N LYS A 79 2.72 22.14 -6.01
CA LYS A 79 2.34 23.29 -6.84
C LYS A 79 1.00 23.10 -7.56
N THR A 80 0.41 21.91 -7.52
CA THR A 80 -0.91 21.64 -8.10
C THR A 80 -2.00 21.68 -7.02
N ALA A 81 -3.02 22.49 -7.27
CA ALA A 81 -4.23 22.57 -6.43
C ALA A 81 -5.19 21.39 -6.66
N SER A 82 -5.01 20.63 -7.75
CA SER A 82 -5.84 19.46 -8.07
C SER A 82 -5.62 18.30 -7.10
N SER A 83 -6.67 17.51 -6.91
CA SER A 83 -6.56 16.21 -6.26
C SER A 83 -5.65 15.27 -7.07
N ALA A 84 -4.99 14.36 -6.36
CA ALA A 84 -4.05 13.41 -6.93
C ALA A 84 -4.23 12.04 -6.29
N ALA A 85 -4.17 10.99 -7.10
CA ALA A 85 -4.08 9.61 -6.64
C ALA A 85 -2.88 8.94 -7.34
N CYS A 86 -1.71 9.07 -6.75
CA CYS A 86 -0.43 8.79 -7.41
C CYS A 86 -0.21 7.29 -7.69
N LEU A 87 -0.91 6.40 -6.97
CA LEU A 87 -0.79 4.94 -7.10
C LEU A 87 -1.75 4.32 -8.12
N THR A 88 -2.74 5.07 -8.59
CA THR A 88 -3.84 4.54 -9.39
C THR A 88 -3.99 5.28 -10.70
N LEU A 89 -4.82 4.74 -11.58
CA LEU A 89 -5.28 5.39 -12.79
C LEU A 89 -6.79 5.47 -12.78
N MET A 90 -7.32 6.55 -13.34
CA MET A 90 -8.75 6.66 -13.60
C MET A 90 -9.04 6.07 -14.98
N LYS A 91 -9.72 4.92 -15.01
CA LYS A 91 -10.34 4.35 -16.21
C LYS A 91 -11.69 5.01 -16.39
N VAL A 92 -11.80 5.90 -17.37
CA VAL A 92 -13.07 6.54 -17.74
C VAL A 92 -13.77 5.69 -18.78
N ARG A 93 -15.01 5.27 -18.50
CA ARG A 93 -15.87 4.61 -19.49
C ARG A 93 -16.82 5.65 -20.10
N SER A 94 -16.77 5.80 -21.42
CA SER A 94 -17.73 6.59 -22.19
C SER A 94 -18.89 5.71 -22.70
N GLY A 95 -20.05 6.31 -22.99
CA GLY A 95 -21.23 5.60 -23.49
C GLY A 95 -22.35 5.45 -22.46
N LEU A 96 -23.22 4.44 -22.64
CA LEU A 96 -24.43 4.23 -21.81
C LEU A 96 -24.11 3.83 -20.35
N GLN A 97 -22.90 3.31 -20.11
CA GLN A 97 -22.38 2.93 -18.80
C GLN A 97 -21.30 3.95 -18.37
N ARG A 98 -21.70 5.23 -18.22
CA ARG A 98 -20.79 6.29 -17.79
C ARG A 98 -20.30 6.02 -16.37
N GLY A 99 -19.00 6.07 -16.17
CA GLY A 99 -18.39 5.92 -14.85
C GLY A 99 -16.88 6.07 -14.88
N GLY A 100 -16.31 6.50 -13.75
CA GLY A 100 -14.88 6.47 -13.49
C GLY A 100 -14.55 5.32 -12.55
N GLU A 101 -13.53 4.55 -12.90
CA GLU A 101 -13.03 3.43 -12.09
C GLU A 101 -11.54 3.65 -11.79
N TYR A 102 -11.16 3.66 -10.52
CA TYR A 102 -9.76 3.64 -10.13
C TYR A 102 -9.20 2.22 -10.25
N VAL A 103 -8.11 2.08 -11.00
CA VAL A 103 -7.40 0.81 -11.20
C VAL A 103 -5.94 0.92 -10.75
N PRO A 104 -5.34 -0.14 -10.18
CA PRO A 104 -3.92 -0.18 -9.86
C PRO A 104 -3.08 -0.09 -11.15
N LYS A 105 -1.89 0.50 -11.06
CA LYS A 105 -0.96 0.63 -12.20
C LYS A 105 -0.22 -0.67 -12.50
N LEU A 106 0.07 -1.45 -11.46
CA LEU A 106 0.92 -2.64 -11.47
C LEU A 106 2.22 -2.37 -12.26
N ALA A 107 2.67 -3.33 -13.08
CA ALA A 107 3.82 -3.20 -13.98
C ALA A 107 3.45 -2.70 -15.39
N LEU A 108 2.21 -2.24 -15.62
CA LEU A 108 1.64 -2.11 -16.97
C LEU A 108 2.11 -0.87 -17.75
N TYR A 109 2.90 0.01 -17.14
CA TYR A 109 3.27 1.30 -17.72
C TYR A 109 4.78 1.45 -17.81
N PRO A 110 5.30 2.07 -18.89
CA PRO A 110 6.72 2.34 -19.01
C PRO A 110 7.21 3.19 -17.82
N PRO A 111 8.52 3.13 -17.51
CA PRO A 111 9.12 4.05 -16.56
C PRO A 111 8.75 5.49 -16.91
N ALA A 112 8.15 6.18 -15.93
CA ALA A 112 7.76 7.57 -16.03
C ALA A 112 8.31 8.28 -14.80
N PRO A 113 8.79 9.53 -14.92
CA PRO A 113 9.34 10.25 -13.79
C PRO A 113 8.26 10.46 -12.72
N ILE A 114 8.58 10.06 -11.49
CA ILE A 114 7.81 10.33 -10.29
C ILE A 114 8.61 11.27 -9.38
N ARG A 115 7.92 12.10 -8.61
CA ARG A 115 8.53 13.10 -7.74
C ARG A 115 8.80 12.53 -6.36
N THR A 116 9.98 12.76 -5.81
CA THR A 116 10.30 12.45 -4.41
C THR A 116 9.88 13.59 -3.48
N ARG A 117 9.86 13.34 -2.16
CA ARG A 117 9.59 14.40 -1.15
C ARG A 117 10.61 15.56 -1.23
N SER A 118 11.88 15.26 -1.54
CA SER A 118 12.94 16.28 -1.77
C SER A 118 12.72 17.09 -3.05
N GLY A 119 11.82 16.64 -3.93
CA GLY A 119 11.47 17.32 -5.17
C GLY A 119 12.30 16.90 -6.38
N GLU A 120 13.15 15.89 -6.22
CA GLU A 120 13.87 15.22 -7.31
C GLU A 120 12.89 14.36 -8.12
N HIS A 121 13.32 13.97 -9.33
CA HIS A 121 12.59 13.02 -10.15
C HIS A 121 13.38 11.72 -10.20
N ILE A 122 12.68 10.62 -9.93
CA ILE A 122 13.19 9.25 -10.09
C ILE A 122 12.28 8.50 -11.03
N ASP A 123 12.79 7.43 -11.64
CA ASP A 123 11.94 6.58 -12.47
C ASP A 123 10.95 5.81 -11.61
N ARG A 124 9.69 5.74 -12.04
CA ARG A 124 8.68 4.83 -11.48
C ARG A 124 9.26 3.43 -11.31
N GLY A 125 9.13 2.87 -10.12
CA GLY A 125 9.67 1.55 -9.76
C GLY A 125 11.08 1.60 -9.16
N SER A 126 11.70 2.78 -9.08
CA SER A 126 12.93 2.99 -8.32
C SER A 126 12.72 2.70 -6.84
N ARG A 127 13.81 2.36 -6.14
CA ARG A 127 13.77 2.05 -4.71
C ARG A 127 14.14 3.27 -3.85
N ILE A 128 13.42 3.48 -2.76
CA ILE A 128 13.60 4.58 -1.81
C ILE A 128 13.66 4.07 -0.35
N PRO A 129 14.11 4.86 0.63
CA PRO A 129 14.08 4.46 2.04
C PRO A 129 12.68 4.10 2.54
N PHE A 130 12.59 3.16 3.49
CA PHE A 130 11.30 2.69 4.05
C PHE A 130 10.42 3.83 4.57
N GLU A 131 10.99 4.71 5.40
CA GLU A 131 10.25 5.82 6.01
C GLU A 131 9.64 6.75 4.95
N HIS A 132 10.38 7.04 3.87
CA HIS A 132 9.83 7.77 2.72
C HIS A 132 8.73 6.97 2.01
N TRP A 133 8.94 5.70 1.71
CA TRP A 133 7.92 4.88 1.02
C TRP A 133 6.62 4.81 1.82
N TRP A 134 6.72 4.60 3.14
CA TRP A 134 5.59 4.37 4.03
C TRP A 134 4.82 5.64 4.37
N THR A 135 5.53 6.73 4.67
CA THR A 135 4.93 7.95 5.24
C THR A 135 4.69 9.06 4.23
N ASN A 136 5.32 9.02 3.05
CA ASN A 136 5.08 10.06 2.05
C ASN A 136 3.63 10.05 1.56
N PRO A 137 3.02 11.23 1.33
CA PRO A 137 1.68 11.31 0.78
C PRO A 137 1.66 10.74 -0.64
N VAL A 138 0.63 9.95 -0.94
CA VAL A 138 0.39 9.35 -2.26
C VAL A 138 -0.99 9.71 -2.80
N ILE A 139 -1.88 10.20 -1.93
CA ILE A 139 -3.17 10.77 -2.30
C ILE A 139 -3.23 12.18 -1.72
N LYS A 140 -3.76 13.11 -2.51
CA LYS A 140 -4.23 14.42 -2.08
C LYS A 140 -5.68 14.54 -2.52
N ASP A 141 -6.61 14.72 -1.59
CA ASP A 141 -8.03 14.89 -1.92
C ASP A 141 -8.33 16.30 -2.45
N ALA A 142 -9.60 16.59 -2.72
CA ALA A 142 -9.99 17.90 -3.27
C ALA A 142 -9.95 19.03 -2.24
N ASP A 143 -10.03 18.69 -0.95
CA ASP A 143 -9.98 19.62 0.17
C ASP A 143 -8.53 19.86 0.64
N GLY A 144 -7.58 19.11 0.07
CA GLY A 144 -6.15 19.20 0.34
C GLY A 144 -5.66 18.27 1.44
N ALA A 145 -6.50 17.38 1.98
CA ALA A 145 -6.04 16.35 2.90
C ALA A 145 -5.15 15.34 2.16
N GLU A 146 -4.07 14.93 2.82
CA GLU A 146 -3.07 14.04 2.24
C GLU A 146 -3.06 12.69 2.96
N PHE A 147 -2.94 11.62 2.18
CA PHE A 147 -2.91 10.25 2.70
C PHE A 147 -1.71 9.51 2.17
N SER A 148 -0.96 8.88 3.07
CA SER A 148 0.21 8.05 2.79
C SER A 148 -0.17 6.57 2.64
N ARG A 149 0.79 5.74 2.22
CA ARG A 149 0.59 4.28 2.17
C ARG A 149 0.23 3.70 3.53
N GLN A 150 0.86 4.20 4.59
CA GLN A 150 0.53 3.88 5.98
C GLN A 150 -0.95 4.13 6.27
N HIS A 151 -1.45 5.34 5.99
CA HIS A 151 -2.86 5.67 6.24
C HIS A 151 -3.80 4.69 5.50
N LEU A 152 -3.55 4.43 4.22
CA LEU A 152 -4.42 3.57 3.42
C LEU A 152 -4.42 2.12 3.92
N VAL A 153 -3.25 1.59 4.27
CA VAL A 153 -3.12 0.21 4.78
C VAL A 153 -3.74 0.09 6.16
N LEU A 154 -3.42 0.99 7.10
CA LEU A 154 -3.92 0.90 8.47
C LEU A 154 -5.44 1.13 8.54
N ALA A 155 -5.98 2.02 7.73
CA ALA A 155 -7.42 2.24 7.65
C ALA A 155 -8.17 0.99 7.12
N LEU A 156 -7.60 0.24 6.18
CA LEU A 156 -8.25 -0.96 5.62
C LEU A 156 -8.00 -2.25 6.42
N ALA A 157 -6.88 -2.35 7.12
CA ALA A 157 -6.55 -3.57 7.88
C ALA A 157 -7.45 -3.78 9.11
N ASP A 158 -8.09 -2.72 9.59
CA ASP A 158 -9.10 -2.75 10.67
C ASP A 158 -8.67 -3.45 11.96
N ASP A 159 -7.43 -3.17 12.39
CA ASP A 159 -6.99 -3.49 13.74
C ASP A 159 -7.54 -2.44 14.72
N ILE A 160 -8.52 -2.84 15.52
CA ILE A 160 -9.18 -1.95 16.48
C ILE A 160 -8.33 -1.63 17.70
N ASP A 161 -7.30 -2.43 18.01
CA ASP A 161 -6.46 -2.22 19.18
C ASP A 161 -5.36 -1.18 18.90
N ASP A 162 -4.97 -1.03 17.63
CA ASP A 162 -3.97 -0.07 17.16
C ASP A 162 -4.53 1.37 17.04
N PRO A 163 -4.06 2.34 17.85
CA PRO A 163 -4.52 3.72 17.80
C PRO A 163 -4.26 4.41 16.45
N GLU A 164 -3.15 4.10 15.77
CA GLU A 164 -2.85 4.67 14.46
C GLU A 164 -3.84 4.16 13.40
N ALA A 165 -4.24 2.89 13.48
CA ALA A 165 -5.24 2.33 12.58
C ALA A 165 -6.62 2.95 12.79
N ARG A 166 -7.02 3.21 14.05
CA ARG A 166 -8.25 3.95 14.34
C ARG A 166 -8.18 5.39 13.81
N SER A 167 -7.06 6.08 14.02
CA SER A 167 -6.84 7.44 13.52
C SER A 167 -6.89 7.52 12.00
N ALA A 168 -6.20 6.61 11.31
CA ALA A 168 -6.22 6.52 9.85
C ALA A 168 -7.63 6.28 9.30
N ARG A 169 -8.41 5.39 9.93
CA ARG A 169 -9.80 5.14 9.56
C ARG A 169 -10.68 6.35 9.74
N ALA A 170 -10.57 7.04 10.88
CA ALA A 170 -11.33 8.27 11.13
C ALA A 170 -10.98 9.36 10.11
N ALA A 171 -9.70 9.53 9.77
CA ALA A 171 -9.26 10.49 8.77
C ALA A 171 -9.81 10.17 7.36
N LEU A 172 -9.77 8.91 6.94
CA LEU A 172 -10.35 8.50 5.65
C LEU A 172 -11.88 8.66 5.63
N ALA A 173 -12.57 8.28 6.72
CA ALA A 173 -14.02 8.41 6.84
C ALA A 173 -14.49 9.88 6.85
N ALA A 174 -13.67 10.79 7.36
CA ALA A 174 -13.95 12.23 7.36
C ALA A 174 -13.72 12.89 5.99
N SER A 175 -12.99 12.26 5.06
CA SER A 175 -12.74 12.81 3.72
C SER A 175 -13.86 12.45 2.75
N ALA A 176 -14.88 13.31 2.71
CA ALA A 176 -16.00 13.18 1.77
C ALA A 176 -15.54 13.26 0.30
N SER A 177 -14.45 13.99 0.01
CA SER A 177 -13.95 14.19 -1.36
C SER A 177 -13.17 13.00 -1.94
N LEU A 178 -12.82 12.00 -1.13
CA LEU A 178 -12.30 10.70 -1.62
C LEU A 178 -13.40 9.72 -2.06
N GLY A 179 -14.67 10.11 -1.93
CA GLY A 179 -15.82 9.33 -2.38
C GLY A 179 -16.18 8.14 -1.48
N TRP A 180 -15.71 8.11 -0.22
CA TRP A 180 -16.05 7.04 0.73
C TRP A 180 -17.21 7.43 1.65
N VAL A 181 -18.15 6.50 1.79
CA VAL A 181 -18.97 6.36 2.99
C VAL A 181 -18.82 4.90 3.42
N LEU A 182 -17.93 4.63 4.36
CA LEU A 182 -17.98 3.39 5.14
C LEU A 182 -18.90 3.71 6.33
N GLU A 183 -20.18 3.37 6.23
CA GLU A 183 -21.07 3.42 7.40
C GLU A 183 -20.87 2.12 8.17
N ASP A 184 -20.58 2.21 9.47
CA ASP A 184 -20.49 1.09 10.41
C ASP A 184 -19.61 -0.10 9.95
N GLY A 185 -18.44 0.19 9.36
CA GLY A 185 -17.49 -0.85 8.94
C GLY A 185 -17.87 -1.61 7.66
N ALA A 186 -18.98 -1.24 7.02
CA ALA A 186 -19.46 -1.84 5.78
C ALA A 186 -19.42 -0.86 4.60
N TRP A 187 -19.22 -1.40 3.41
CA TRP A 187 -19.29 -0.63 2.16
C TRP A 187 -20.70 -0.04 1.98
N SER A 188 -20.82 1.29 1.90
CA SER A 188 -22.08 1.91 1.50
C SER A 188 -22.48 1.45 0.10
N ALA A 189 -23.72 1.00 -0.05
CA ALA A 189 -24.29 0.58 -1.32
C ALA A 189 -24.41 1.72 -2.36
N ALA A 190 -24.23 2.98 -1.96
CA ALA A 190 -24.45 4.16 -2.80
C ALA A 190 -23.31 4.42 -3.80
N THR A 191 -22.10 3.93 -3.55
CA THR A 191 -20.92 4.21 -4.37
C THR A 191 -20.17 2.91 -4.69
N PRO A 192 -19.91 2.58 -5.97
CA PRO A 192 -19.10 1.42 -6.33
C PRO A 192 -17.74 1.49 -5.64
N PRO A 193 -17.22 0.42 -5.02
CA PRO A 193 -15.92 0.43 -4.33
C PRO A 193 -14.76 0.93 -5.20
N ALA A 194 -14.88 0.73 -6.52
CA ALA A 194 -13.89 1.17 -7.50
C ALA A 194 -14.00 2.68 -7.87
N ALA A 195 -14.99 3.40 -7.35
CA ALA A 195 -15.13 4.84 -7.53
C ALA A 195 -14.21 5.66 -6.59
N SER A 196 -13.47 4.99 -5.71
CA SER A 196 -12.46 5.62 -4.89
C SER A 196 -11.06 5.03 -5.11
N PRO A 197 -9.98 5.86 -5.03
CA PRO A 197 -8.62 5.38 -5.25
C PRO A 197 -8.10 4.42 -4.19
N VAL A 198 -8.72 4.33 -3.01
CA VAL A 198 -8.15 3.65 -1.84
C VAL A 198 -7.90 2.17 -2.10
N LEU A 199 -8.89 1.42 -2.61
CA LEU A 199 -8.72 -0.02 -2.84
C LEU A 199 -7.67 -0.35 -3.89
N ALA A 200 -7.73 0.36 -5.02
CA ALA A 200 -6.74 0.24 -6.07
C ALA A 200 -5.33 0.64 -5.58
N SER A 201 -5.24 1.62 -4.68
CA SER A 201 -3.97 2.00 -4.06
C SER A 201 -3.41 0.90 -3.16
N VAL A 202 -4.24 0.27 -2.32
CA VAL A 202 -3.80 -0.86 -1.48
C VAL A 202 -3.36 -2.05 -2.34
N ARG A 203 -4.04 -2.31 -3.46
CA ARG A 203 -3.58 -3.29 -4.44
C ARG A 203 -2.21 -2.94 -5.04
N GLN A 204 -1.97 -1.67 -5.34
CA GLN A 204 -0.67 -1.17 -5.81
C GLN A 204 0.42 -1.30 -4.74
N ILE A 205 0.11 -1.01 -3.47
CA ILE A 205 1.03 -1.14 -2.34
C ILE A 205 1.45 -2.61 -2.18
N GLY A 206 0.49 -3.55 -2.24
CA GLY A 206 0.80 -4.98 -2.22
C GLY A 206 1.73 -5.40 -3.37
N PHE A 207 1.56 -4.82 -4.57
CA PHE A 207 2.48 -5.03 -5.68
C PHE A 207 3.89 -4.50 -5.38
N GLU A 208 4.02 -3.28 -4.85
CA GLU A 208 5.31 -2.68 -4.47
C GLU A 208 6.05 -3.52 -3.42
N VAL A 209 5.35 -4.07 -2.42
CA VAL A 209 5.92 -4.99 -1.41
C VAL A 209 6.49 -6.24 -2.09
N ILE A 210 5.71 -6.89 -2.96
CA ILE A 210 6.16 -8.08 -3.70
C ILE A 210 7.39 -7.76 -4.56
N GLN A 211 7.40 -6.63 -5.27
CA GLN A 211 8.55 -6.22 -6.09
C GLN A 211 9.79 -5.95 -5.23
N THR A 212 9.62 -5.28 -4.08
CA THR A 212 10.69 -5.01 -3.12
C THR A 212 11.36 -6.30 -2.65
N LEU A 213 10.56 -7.31 -2.27
CA LEU A 213 11.08 -8.61 -1.83
C LEU A 213 11.73 -9.38 -2.98
N ARG A 214 11.14 -9.36 -4.18
CA ARG A 214 11.67 -10.07 -5.36
C ARG A 214 13.00 -9.50 -5.84
N GLN A 215 13.13 -8.18 -5.90
CA GLN A 215 14.33 -7.50 -6.42
C GLN A 215 15.54 -7.57 -5.49
N GLN A 216 15.32 -7.91 -4.21
CA GLN A 216 16.37 -7.92 -3.18
C GLN A 216 16.50 -9.30 -2.52
N ARG A 217 16.17 -10.38 -3.25
CA ARG A 217 16.28 -11.75 -2.73
C ARG A 217 17.69 -12.09 -2.29
N ASP A 218 18.70 -11.58 -2.98
CA ASP A 218 20.12 -11.68 -2.64
C ASP A 218 20.45 -10.98 -1.32
N VAL A 219 19.97 -9.75 -1.12
CA VAL A 219 20.15 -8.99 0.14
C VAL A 219 19.45 -9.71 1.30
N ILE A 220 18.20 -10.16 1.06
CA ILE A 220 17.44 -10.95 2.03
C ILE A 220 18.20 -12.21 2.38
N GLN A 221 18.85 -12.89 1.43
CA GLN A 221 19.65 -14.09 1.69
C GLN A 221 20.96 -13.79 2.43
N ALA A 222 21.63 -12.68 2.08
CA ALA A 222 22.91 -12.30 2.66
C ALA A 222 22.80 -11.88 4.13
N ALA A 223 21.71 -11.22 4.52
CA ALA A 223 21.43 -10.84 5.92
C ALA A 223 21.21 -12.05 6.86
N LEU A 224 21.22 -13.27 6.33
CA LEU A 224 20.91 -14.51 7.06
C LEU A 224 22.16 -15.37 7.32
N ASN A 225 23.27 -15.05 6.67
CA ASN A 225 24.56 -15.72 6.83
C ASN A 225 25.44 -14.96 7.81
#